data_AF-A0A9E4J1T5-F1
#
_entry.id   AF-A0A9E4J1T5-F1
#
_cell.length_a   1.000
_cell.length_b   1.000
_cell.length_c   1.000
_cell.angle_alpha   90.00
_cell.angle_beta   90.00
_cell.angle_gamma   90.00
#
_symmetry.space_group_name_H-M   'P 1'
#
loop_
_entity.id
_entity.type
_entity.pdbx_description
1 polymer ?
#
loop_
_entity_poly.entity_id
_entity_poly.type
_entity_poly.pdbx_seq_one_letter_code
_entity_poly.pdbx_strand_id
1 'polypeptide(L)'
;MPVPFALAAMFVACASSEQGDVPSTAPAETVDAAVVANLRDEGFHRSRVMEFAHVLTDLYGPRYANSPSYDGASRWARDTFEDFGLDAALEPWGEFGYAWENRYTSVHITAPQYQPVIGYAQPGTRSTNGSVAGPVGAVDLSAIRTRDDLNALRERIETSILLISPERVLVPNFSPQAVRLSDEELSGMVRLEIDPRNNPAQSADDDLTEPELTRRDIETFLEQQGVAVLVEVGSENVGPMDKGIVHVSGDGPLPLDEPVPMPRVVIAAEHYNRMMRLLTNETPVEMEIEVRNELSAEDPVDYNVIAELPGADLAHEVVMIGGHLDAEPAGTGATDNAAGCAIVIEAMRLLQAAGVEPRR
;
A
#
# COMPACT_ATOMS: atom_id res chain seq x y z
N MET A 1 -22.64 52.76 -30.17
CA MET A 1 -23.88 52.00 -29.92
C MET A 1 -23.48 50.60 -29.47
N PRO A 2 -23.44 50.35 -28.16
CA PRO A 2 -23.34 49.01 -27.59
C PRO A 2 -24.74 48.50 -27.22
N VAL A 3 -24.99 47.22 -27.48
CA VAL A 3 -26.22 46.51 -27.11
C VAL A 3 -26.04 45.91 -25.71
N PRO A 4 -26.91 46.19 -24.73
CA PRO A 4 -26.83 45.58 -23.41
C PRO A 4 -27.51 44.20 -23.44
N PHE A 5 -26.80 43.15 -23.03
CA PHE A 5 -27.41 41.88 -22.68
C PHE A 5 -27.94 41.96 -21.25
N ALA A 6 -29.26 41.93 -21.10
CA ALA A 6 -29.93 41.77 -19.81
C ALA A 6 -29.94 40.27 -19.46
N LEU A 7 -29.27 39.91 -18.36
CA LEU A 7 -29.40 38.59 -17.74
C LEU A 7 -30.71 38.57 -16.93
N ALA A 8 -31.69 37.79 -17.38
CA ALA A 8 -32.88 37.50 -16.60
C ALA A 8 -32.57 36.41 -15.57
N ALA A 9 -32.49 36.78 -14.30
CA ALA A 9 -32.44 35.83 -13.18
C ALA A 9 -33.85 35.28 -12.93
N MET A 10 -34.06 34.00 -13.21
CA MET A 10 -35.30 33.29 -12.89
C MET A 10 -35.16 32.72 -11.48
N PHE A 11 -35.74 33.40 -10.49
CA PHE A 11 -35.94 32.86 -9.15
C PHE A 11 -37.03 31.78 -9.23
N VAL A 12 -36.62 30.51 -9.17
CA VAL A 12 -37.54 29.41 -8.82
C VAL A 12 -37.59 29.38 -7.30
N ALA A 13 -38.72 29.82 -6.75
CA ALA A 13 -39.06 29.55 -5.36
C ALA A 13 -39.32 28.05 -5.21
N CYS A 14 -38.35 27.30 -4.72
CA CYS A 14 -38.59 25.94 -4.24
C CYS A 14 -39.37 26.05 -2.92
N ALA A 15 -40.66 25.75 -3.00
CA ALA A 15 -41.49 25.51 -1.83
C ALA A 15 -40.86 24.38 -1.00
N SER A 16 -40.78 24.59 0.31
CA SER A 16 -40.39 23.59 1.29
C SER A 16 -41.38 22.42 1.21
N SER A 17 -41.03 21.37 0.46
CA SER A 17 -41.70 20.08 0.61
C SER A 17 -41.21 19.47 1.90
N GLU A 18 -42.10 19.32 2.89
CA GLU A 18 -41.91 18.40 4.00
C GLU A 18 -41.40 17.06 3.42
N GLN A 19 -40.18 16.67 3.82
CA GLN A 19 -39.67 15.32 3.58
C GLN A 19 -40.55 14.38 4.39
N GLY A 20 -41.63 13.91 3.78
CA GLY A 20 -42.28 12.70 4.24
C GLY A 20 -41.27 11.57 4.10
N ASP A 21 -40.98 10.90 5.21
CA ASP A 21 -40.39 9.57 5.20
C ASP A 21 -41.21 8.72 4.23
N VAL A 22 -40.66 8.46 3.04
CA VAL A 22 -41.18 7.42 2.16
C VAL A 22 -40.67 6.13 2.77
N PRO A 23 -41.52 5.31 3.41
CA PRO A 23 -41.07 4.03 3.92
C PRO A 23 -40.55 3.23 2.72
N SER A 24 -39.29 2.79 2.80
CA SER A 24 -38.75 1.82 1.85
C SER A 24 -39.65 0.59 1.90
N THR A 25 -40.48 0.42 0.87
CA THR A 25 -41.32 -0.76 0.66
C THR A 25 -40.58 -1.82 -0.15
N ALA A 26 -39.25 -1.89 -0.04
CA ALA A 26 -38.55 -3.09 -0.45
C ALA A 26 -39.11 -4.25 0.39
N PRO A 27 -39.70 -5.30 -0.23
CA PRO A 27 -40.19 -6.44 0.53
C PRO A 27 -39.02 -6.99 1.36
N ALA A 28 -39.26 -7.18 2.65
CA ALA A 28 -38.27 -7.80 3.52
C ALA A 28 -37.87 -9.15 2.91
N GLU A 29 -36.61 -9.28 2.50
CA GLU A 29 -36.11 -10.55 1.98
C GLU A 29 -36.32 -11.63 3.04
N THR A 30 -36.97 -12.73 2.65
CA THR A 30 -37.18 -13.86 3.54
C THR A 30 -35.85 -14.58 3.67
N VAL A 31 -35.19 -14.42 4.82
CA VAL A 31 -33.94 -15.13 5.12
C VAL A 31 -34.23 -16.62 5.26
N ASP A 32 -33.55 -17.44 4.46
CA ASP A 32 -33.58 -18.88 4.63
C ASP A 32 -32.76 -19.28 5.87
N ALA A 33 -33.47 -19.51 6.97
CA ALA A 33 -32.86 -19.86 8.25
C ALA A 33 -32.11 -21.22 8.21
N ALA A 34 -32.50 -22.14 7.33
CA ALA A 34 -31.83 -23.43 7.19
C ALA A 34 -30.49 -23.26 6.47
N VAL A 35 -30.46 -22.46 5.40
CA VAL A 35 -29.20 -22.10 4.71
C VAL A 35 -28.26 -21.39 5.67
N VAL A 36 -28.74 -20.40 6.44
CA VAL A 36 -27.90 -19.69 7.43
C VAL A 36 -27.37 -20.65 8.50
N ALA A 37 -28.18 -21.60 8.97
CA ALA A 37 -27.73 -22.60 9.94
C ALA A 37 -26.64 -23.52 9.35
N ASN A 38 -26.80 -23.97 8.10
CA ASN A 38 -25.81 -24.80 7.41
C ASN A 38 -24.49 -24.04 7.20
N LEU A 39 -24.55 -22.78 6.73
CA LEU A 39 -23.36 -21.93 6.57
C LEU A 39 -22.62 -21.74 7.89
N ARG A 40 -23.34 -21.51 8.99
CA ARG A 40 -22.74 -21.41 10.34
C ARG A 40 -22.11 -22.73 10.77
N ASP A 41 -22.80 -23.85 10.61
CA ASP A 41 -22.26 -25.15 11.00
C ASP A 41 -20.97 -25.48 10.22
N GLU A 42 -20.98 -25.25 8.91
CA GLU A 42 -19.81 -25.42 8.05
C GLU A 42 -18.67 -24.48 8.46
N GLY A 43 -18.97 -23.19 8.68
CA GLY A 43 -17.97 -22.18 9.07
C GLY A 43 -17.43 -22.32 10.49
N PHE A 44 -18.17 -22.89 11.44
CA PHE A 44 -17.67 -23.07 12.81
C PHE A 44 -17.00 -24.43 13.04
N HIS A 45 -17.39 -25.48 12.29
CA HIS A 45 -16.91 -26.84 12.55
C HIS A 45 -16.06 -27.43 11.44
N ARG A 46 -16.08 -26.87 10.22
CA ARG A 46 -15.39 -27.41 9.03
C ARG A 46 -14.71 -26.31 8.21
N SER A 47 -14.33 -25.21 8.88
CA SER A 47 -13.69 -24.09 8.18
C SER A 47 -12.28 -24.44 7.72
N ARG A 48 -11.94 -23.93 6.54
CA ARG A 48 -10.60 -24.04 5.94
C ARG A 48 -9.87 -22.70 5.89
N VAL A 49 -10.39 -21.65 6.53
CA VAL A 49 -9.83 -20.29 6.46
C VAL A 49 -8.36 -20.21 6.87
N MET A 50 -7.93 -21.00 7.86
CA MET A 50 -6.52 -21.01 8.28
C MET A 50 -5.61 -21.72 7.29
N GLU A 51 -6.13 -22.64 6.47
CA GLU A 51 -5.38 -23.24 5.37
C GLU A 51 -5.12 -22.20 4.28
N PHE A 52 -6.13 -21.39 3.94
CA PHE A 52 -5.97 -20.30 2.96
C PHE A 52 -5.03 -19.21 3.48
N ALA A 53 -5.17 -18.84 4.75
CA ALA A 53 -4.24 -17.91 5.39
C ALA A 53 -2.80 -18.43 5.33
N HIS A 54 -2.56 -19.70 5.64
CA HIS A 54 -1.23 -20.32 5.55
C HIS A 54 -0.64 -20.24 4.13
N VAL A 55 -1.43 -20.52 3.09
CA VAL A 55 -0.94 -20.40 1.71
C VAL A 55 -0.57 -18.95 1.38
N LEU A 56 -1.42 -17.99 1.73
CA LEU A 56 -1.17 -16.58 1.43
C LEU A 56 0.00 -15.99 2.23
N THR A 57 0.13 -16.31 3.52
CA THR A 57 1.11 -15.68 4.42
C THR A 57 2.43 -16.44 4.54
N ASP A 58 2.39 -17.77 4.50
CA ASP A 58 3.57 -18.57 4.81
C ASP A 58 4.20 -19.17 3.55
N LEU A 59 3.38 -19.52 2.55
CA LEU A 59 3.88 -20.06 1.28
C LEU A 59 4.27 -18.94 0.30
N TYR A 60 3.34 -18.04 -0.01
CA TYR A 60 3.62 -16.91 -0.92
C TYR A 60 4.18 -15.70 -0.16
N GLY A 61 3.69 -15.45 1.05
CA GLY A 61 4.22 -14.42 1.95
C GLY A 61 4.20 -13.03 1.33
N PRO A 62 5.36 -12.36 1.19
CA PRO A 62 5.42 -11.06 0.51
C PRO A 62 5.03 -11.21 -0.96
N ARG A 63 3.93 -10.57 -1.34
CA ARG A 63 3.25 -10.74 -2.62
C ARG A 63 2.96 -9.38 -3.25
N TYR A 64 4.03 -8.63 -3.48
CA TYR A 64 4.00 -7.29 -4.07
C TYR A 64 3.35 -7.31 -5.45
N ALA A 65 2.63 -6.25 -5.82
CA ALA A 65 1.94 -6.16 -7.11
C ALA A 65 2.87 -6.49 -8.29
N ASN A 66 2.38 -7.25 -9.27
CA ASN A 66 3.15 -7.76 -10.42
C ASN A 66 4.43 -8.57 -10.05
N SER A 67 4.56 -9.08 -8.83
CA SER A 67 5.72 -9.91 -8.44
C SER A 67 5.47 -11.41 -8.73
N PRO A 68 6.53 -12.23 -8.86
CA PRO A 68 6.37 -13.68 -9.01
C PRO A 68 5.56 -14.35 -7.89
N SER A 69 5.67 -13.84 -6.66
CA SER A 69 4.86 -14.32 -5.52
C SER A 69 3.39 -13.94 -5.65
N TYR A 70 3.09 -12.73 -6.13
CA TYR A 70 1.72 -12.32 -6.43
C TYR A 70 1.11 -13.18 -7.53
N ASP A 71 1.84 -13.37 -8.63
CA ASP A 71 1.44 -14.23 -9.74
C ASP A 71 1.17 -15.68 -9.31
N GLY A 72 2.00 -16.18 -8.40
CA GLY A 72 1.80 -17.48 -7.77
C GLY A 72 0.50 -17.52 -6.98
N ALA A 73 0.29 -16.53 -6.10
CA ALA A 73 -0.90 -16.43 -5.26
C ALA A 73 -2.19 -16.23 -6.07
N SER A 74 -2.15 -15.45 -7.16
CA SER A 74 -3.31 -15.18 -8.01
C SER A 74 -3.74 -16.43 -8.78
N ARG A 75 -2.79 -17.17 -9.36
CA ARG A 75 -3.05 -18.48 -10.00
C ARG A 75 -3.57 -19.49 -8.99
N TRP A 76 -2.97 -19.57 -7.80
CA TRP A 76 -3.45 -20.46 -6.74
C TRP A 76 -4.88 -20.12 -6.31
N ALA A 77 -5.21 -18.85 -6.15
CA ALA A 77 -6.55 -18.41 -5.77
C ALA A 77 -7.57 -18.76 -6.85
N ARG A 78 -7.25 -18.51 -8.13
CA ARG A 78 -8.09 -18.95 -9.26
C ARG A 78 -8.34 -20.46 -9.22
N ASP A 79 -7.27 -21.26 -9.16
CA ASP A 79 -7.36 -22.72 -9.15
C ASP A 79 -8.18 -23.22 -7.93
N THR A 80 -8.04 -22.55 -6.79
CA THR A 80 -8.82 -22.85 -5.59
C THR A 80 -10.32 -22.58 -5.79
N PHE A 81 -10.69 -21.51 -6.48
CA PHE A 81 -12.08 -21.24 -6.84
C PHE A 81 -12.62 -22.25 -7.87
N GLU A 82 -11.82 -22.61 -8.88
CA GLU A 82 -12.18 -23.66 -9.84
C GLU A 82 -12.41 -25.02 -9.15
N ASP A 83 -11.58 -25.37 -8.16
CA ASP A 83 -11.73 -26.57 -7.33
C ASP A 83 -13.04 -26.57 -6.51
N PHE A 84 -13.59 -25.40 -6.21
CA PHE A 84 -14.91 -25.27 -5.59
C PHE A 84 -16.06 -25.38 -6.60
N GLY A 85 -15.75 -25.43 -7.90
CA GLY A 85 -16.73 -25.49 -8.99
C GLY A 85 -17.24 -24.11 -9.43
N LEU A 86 -16.50 -23.03 -9.16
CA LEU A 86 -16.82 -21.68 -9.59
C LEU A 86 -16.21 -21.39 -10.97
N ASP A 87 -16.81 -20.46 -11.72
CA ASP A 87 -16.20 -19.90 -12.93
C ASP A 87 -15.18 -18.84 -12.51
N ALA A 88 -13.89 -19.13 -12.66
CA ALA A 88 -12.82 -18.26 -12.17
C ALA A 88 -11.78 -17.95 -13.24
N ALA A 89 -11.30 -16.72 -13.25
CA ALA A 89 -10.34 -16.23 -14.24
C ALA A 89 -9.37 -15.21 -13.65
N LEU A 90 -8.23 -15.06 -14.34
CA LEU A 90 -7.34 -13.92 -14.14
C LEU A 90 -7.72 -12.84 -15.14
N GLU A 91 -8.11 -11.67 -14.65
CA GLU A 91 -8.47 -10.53 -15.48
C GLU A 91 -7.36 -9.47 -15.44
N PRO A 92 -6.78 -9.08 -16.59
CA PRO A 92 -5.81 -7.99 -16.65
C PRO A 92 -6.36 -6.70 -16.02
N TRP A 93 -5.64 -6.15 -15.05
CA TRP A 93 -5.99 -4.88 -14.40
C TRP A 93 -5.30 -3.68 -15.05
N GLY A 94 -4.02 -3.80 -15.42
CA GLY A 94 -3.27 -2.72 -16.06
C GLY A 94 -1.78 -3.02 -16.24
N GLU A 95 -1.07 -2.11 -16.90
CA GLU A 95 0.39 -2.20 -17.09
C GLU A 95 1.13 -1.73 -15.83
N PHE A 96 1.93 -2.63 -15.25
CA PHE A 96 2.79 -2.38 -14.09
C PHE A 96 4.27 -2.31 -14.46
N GLY A 97 4.62 -2.73 -15.67
CA GLY A 97 5.98 -2.70 -16.19
C GLY A 97 6.87 -3.76 -15.57
N TYR A 98 8.00 -3.42 -14.96
CA TYR A 98 8.87 -4.44 -14.38
C TYR A 98 8.21 -5.14 -13.19
N ALA A 99 8.14 -6.46 -13.25
CA ALA A 99 7.96 -7.31 -12.08
C ALA A 99 9.16 -7.14 -11.15
N TRP A 100 8.92 -6.90 -9.86
CA TRP A 100 9.94 -6.61 -8.87
C TRP A 100 9.94 -7.62 -7.72
N GLU A 101 11.11 -8.11 -7.33
CA GLU A 101 11.26 -8.98 -6.16
C GLU A 101 12.61 -8.77 -5.46
N ASN A 102 12.62 -8.60 -4.13
CA ASN A 102 13.86 -8.57 -3.37
C ASN A 102 14.42 -9.99 -3.15
N ARG A 103 15.68 -10.22 -3.50
CA ARG A 103 16.39 -11.48 -3.28
C ARG A 103 17.38 -11.43 -2.12
N TYR A 104 17.88 -10.24 -1.80
CA TYR A 104 18.83 -10.03 -0.72
C TYR A 104 18.89 -8.57 -0.30
N THR A 105 18.97 -8.36 1.01
CA THR A 105 19.25 -7.06 1.60
C THR A 105 20.21 -7.25 2.76
N SER A 106 21.29 -6.47 2.79
CA SER A 106 22.24 -6.39 3.91
C SER A 106 22.55 -4.92 4.18
N VAL A 107 22.45 -4.51 5.44
CA VAL A 107 22.64 -3.13 5.88
C VAL A 107 23.39 -3.14 7.20
N HIS A 108 24.57 -2.53 7.23
CA HIS A 108 25.43 -2.48 8.41
C HIS A 108 26.01 -1.08 8.59
N ILE A 109 26.06 -0.63 9.84
CA ILE A 109 26.97 0.45 10.25
C ILE A 109 28.31 -0.22 10.56
N THR A 110 29.39 0.26 9.96
CA THR A 110 30.75 -0.28 10.15
C THR A 110 31.62 0.61 11.03
N ALA A 111 31.38 1.93 11.03
CA ALA A 111 32.03 2.91 11.92
C ALA A 111 31.01 3.95 12.44
N PRO A 112 31.19 4.53 13.65
CA PRO A 112 32.33 4.36 14.56
C PRO A 112 32.28 3.08 15.40
N GLN A 113 31.12 2.43 15.44
CA GLN A 113 30.93 1.15 16.10
C GLN A 113 30.03 0.28 15.24
N TYR A 114 30.50 -0.93 14.95
CA TYR A 114 29.75 -1.92 14.19
C TYR A 114 28.35 -2.15 14.79
N GLN A 115 27.34 -2.14 13.92
CA GLN A 115 25.98 -2.53 14.27
C GLN A 115 25.25 -3.08 13.03
N PRO A 116 24.60 -4.26 13.11
CA PRO A 116 23.63 -4.68 12.09
C PRO A 116 22.40 -3.78 12.14
N VAL A 117 21.92 -3.34 10.98
CA VAL A 117 20.78 -2.41 10.88
C VAL A 117 19.52 -3.19 10.52
N ILE A 118 18.42 -2.93 11.24
CA ILE A 118 17.09 -3.35 10.81
C ILE A 118 16.70 -2.47 9.63
N GLY A 119 16.70 -3.04 8.43
CA GLY A 119 16.44 -2.34 7.19
C GLY A 119 16.06 -3.26 6.05
N TYR A 120 15.30 -2.73 5.10
CA TYR A 120 14.72 -3.45 3.98
C TYR A 120 14.96 -2.69 2.70
N ALA A 121 15.13 -3.39 1.57
CA ALA A 121 15.11 -2.74 0.27
C ALA A 121 13.74 -2.09 0.04
N GLN A 122 13.74 -0.85 -0.43
CA GLN A 122 12.50 -0.20 -0.80
C GLN A 122 11.93 -0.87 -2.07
N PRO A 123 10.64 -1.24 -2.09
CA PRO A 123 9.98 -1.72 -3.29
C PRO A 123 10.13 -0.70 -4.43
N GLY A 124 10.21 -1.18 -5.67
CA GLY A 124 10.31 -0.29 -6.82
C GLY A 124 11.72 0.22 -7.14
N THR A 125 12.77 -0.24 -6.44
CA THR A 125 14.15 0.24 -6.65
C THR A 125 15.05 -0.79 -7.32
N ARG A 126 16.09 -0.32 -8.01
CA ARG A 126 17.10 -1.22 -8.61
C ARG A 126 18.11 -1.76 -7.59
N SER A 127 18.83 -2.82 -7.97
CA SER A 127 19.93 -3.38 -7.19
C SER A 127 21.09 -2.39 -7.01
N THR A 128 21.85 -2.54 -5.92
CA THR A 128 23.19 -1.96 -5.85
C THR A 128 24.13 -2.69 -6.81
N ASN A 129 25.21 -2.03 -7.24
CA ASN A 129 26.25 -2.67 -8.06
C ASN A 129 27.23 -3.46 -7.16
N GLY A 130 26.72 -4.51 -6.51
CA GLY A 130 27.42 -5.23 -5.45
C GLY A 130 27.37 -4.49 -4.11
N SER A 131 28.26 -4.85 -3.19
CA SER A 131 28.36 -4.21 -1.87
C SER A 131 28.91 -2.78 -2.01
N VAL A 132 28.19 -1.82 -1.43
CA VAL A 132 28.55 -0.40 -1.36
C VAL A 132 28.99 -0.12 0.07
N ALA A 133 30.26 0.18 0.26
CA ALA A 133 30.83 0.56 1.55
C ALA A 133 31.43 1.97 1.48
N GLY A 134 31.21 2.80 2.50
CA GLY A 134 31.78 4.13 2.53
C GLY A 134 31.20 5.06 3.59
N PRO A 135 31.68 6.32 3.60
CA PRO A 135 31.16 7.35 4.49
C PRO A 135 29.70 7.67 4.16
N VAL A 136 28.95 8.01 5.21
CA VAL A 136 27.54 8.39 5.14
C VAL A 136 27.39 9.90 5.22
N GLY A 137 26.66 10.48 4.27
CA GLY A 137 26.21 11.87 4.31
C GLY A 137 24.74 11.97 4.71
N ALA A 138 24.27 13.19 5.00
CA ALA A 138 22.87 13.46 5.28
C ALA A 138 22.39 14.73 4.57
N VAL A 139 21.25 14.63 3.90
CA VAL A 139 20.55 15.73 3.22
C VAL A 139 19.05 15.55 3.43
N ASP A 140 18.33 16.59 3.78
CA ASP A 140 16.87 16.58 3.79
C ASP A 140 16.34 16.86 2.37
N LEU A 141 15.86 15.82 1.67
CA LEU A 141 15.31 15.97 0.33
C LEU A 141 13.95 16.68 0.32
N SER A 142 13.22 16.73 1.44
CA SER A 142 11.92 17.42 1.50
C SER A 142 12.07 18.95 1.42
N ALA A 143 13.27 19.46 1.69
CA ALA A 143 13.62 20.87 1.56
C ALA A 143 14.08 21.26 0.14
N ILE A 144 14.26 20.29 -0.77
CA ILE A 144 14.76 20.53 -2.13
C ILE A 144 13.58 20.75 -3.07
N ARG A 145 13.42 21.98 -3.57
CA ARG A 145 12.26 22.35 -4.40
C ARG A 145 12.66 22.91 -5.77
N THR A 146 13.85 23.48 -5.87
CA THR A 146 14.33 24.21 -7.06
C THR A 146 15.68 23.70 -7.54
N ARG A 147 16.04 24.01 -8.80
CA ARG A 147 17.36 23.66 -9.33
C ARG A 147 18.50 24.34 -8.57
N ASP A 148 18.25 25.51 -7.99
CA ASP A 148 19.22 26.21 -7.16
C ASP A 148 19.48 25.47 -5.83
N ASP A 149 18.45 24.85 -5.24
CA ASP A 149 18.62 23.98 -4.07
C ASP A 149 19.54 22.79 -4.40
N LEU A 150 19.34 22.15 -5.57
CA LEU A 150 20.23 21.07 -6.04
C LEU A 150 21.66 21.57 -6.26
N ASN A 151 21.84 22.72 -6.90
CA ASN A 151 23.18 23.29 -7.12
C ASN A 151 23.91 23.56 -5.80
N ALA A 152 23.20 24.01 -4.76
CA ALA A 152 23.75 24.23 -3.43
C ALA A 152 24.19 22.92 -2.72
N LEU A 153 23.64 21.77 -3.12
CA LEU A 153 24.06 20.46 -2.59
C LEU A 153 25.35 19.93 -3.21
N ARG A 154 25.76 20.43 -4.38
CA ARG A 154 26.89 19.89 -5.14
C ARG A 154 28.19 19.83 -4.34
N GLU A 155 28.46 20.85 -3.53
CA GLU A 155 29.66 20.92 -2.69
C GLU A 155 29.52 20.17 -1.35
N ARG A 156 28.32 19.66 -1.04
CA ARG A 156 28.00 19.01 0.25
C ARG A 156 27.88 17.48 0.14
N ILE A 157 27.78 16.95 -1.08
CA ILE A 157 27.64 15.53 -1.34
C ILE A 157 28.98 14.99 -1.81
N GLU A 158 29.71 14.37 -0.89
CA GLU A 158 30.99 13.69 -1.16
C GLU A 158 30.93 12.20 -0.77
N THR A 159 29.72 11.67 -0.60
CA THR A 159 29.47 10.35 -0.01
C THR A 159 28.67 9.46 -0.95
N SER A 160 29.01 8.17 -0.98
CA SER A 160 28.28 7.17 -1.78
C SER A 160 26.97 6.71 -1.14
N ILE A 161 26.78 6.95 0.17
CA ILE A 161 25.60 6.57 0.93
C ILE A 161 25.00 7.83 1.55
N LEU A 162 23.70 8.07 1.35
CA LEU A 162 23.05 9.30 1.76
C LEU A 162 21.78 9.05 2.57
N LEU A 163 21.72 9.61 3.79
CA LEU A 163 20.49 9.74 4.58
C LEU A 163 19.65 10.87 3.99
N ILE A 164 18.40 10.60 3.60
CA ILE A 164 17.61 11.52 2.75
C ILE A 164 16.46 12.28 3.46
N SER A 165 16.26 12.02 4.74
CA SER A 165 15.19 12.57 5.57
C SER A 165 15.75 13.26 6.82
N PRO A 166 15.01 14.19 7.45
CA PRO A 166 15.38 14.72 8.75
C PRO A 166 15.36 13.62 9.85
N GLU A 167 15.94 13.92 11.02
CA GLU A 167 15.76 13.05 12.20
C GLU A 167 14.27 12.90 12.51
N ARG A 168 13.79 11.66 12.64
CA ARG A 168 12.37 11.40 12.93
C ARG A 168 12.10 11.59 14.41
N VAL A 169 11.11 12.41 14.77
CA VAL A 169 10.76 12.63 16.18
C VAL A 169 9.98 11.44 16.71
N LEU A 170 10.55 10.73 17.69
CA LEU A 170 9.92 9.57 18.32
C LEU A 170 9.15 10.01 19.58
N VAL A 171 7.83 9.87 19.55
CA VAL A 171 6.95 10.20 20.68
C VAL A 171 6.53 8.93 21.42
N PRO A 172 6.83 8.78 22.72
CA PRO A 172 6.34 7.66 23.51
C PRO A 172 4.81 7.65 23.57
N ASN A 173 4.22 6.47 23.37
CA ASN A 173 2.80 6.26 23.58
C ASN A 173 2.54 5.43 24.84
N PHE A 174 1.62 5.93 25.67
CA PHE A 174 1.16 5.29 26.89
C PHE A 174 -0.31 4.86 26.82
N SER A 175 -0.99 5.14 25.70
CA SER A 175 -2.37 4.75 25.46
C SER A 175 -2.46 3.30 24.96
N PRO A 176 -3.51 2.54 25.37
CA PRO A 176 -3.77 1.21 24.84
C PRO A 176 -3.92 1.23 23.30
N GLN A 177 -3.33 0.25 22.62
CA GLN A 177 -3.41 0.15 21.16
C GLN A 177 -4.78 -0.33 20.66
N ALA A 178 -5.46 -1.14 21.45
CA ALA A 178 -6.79 -1.63 21.14
C ALA A 178 -7.75 -1.07 22.17
N VAL A 179 -8.71 -0.28 21.71
CA VAL A 179 -9.82 0.20 22.52
C VAL A 179 -11.11 -0.38 21.96
N ARG A 180 -12.02 -0.76 22.86
CA ARG A 180 -13.37 -1.10 22.45
C ARG A 180 -14.16 0.18 22.32
N LEU A 181 -14.61 0.48 21.11
CA LEU A 181 -15.53 1.59 20.87
C LEU A 181 -16.84 1.31 21.62
N SER A 182 -17.36 2.35 22.26
CA SER A 182 -18.68 2.36 22.88
C SER A 182 -19.78 2.36 21.82
N ASP A 183 -21.00 1.98 22.22
CA ASP A 183 -22.16 2.00 21.32
C ASP A 183 -22.44 3.42 20.79
N GLU A 184 -22.14 4.46 21.56
CA GLU A 184 -22.26 5.86 21.15
C GLU A 184 -21.23 6.23 20.08
N GLU A 185 -19.96 5.85 20.27
CA GLU A 185 -18.90 6.08 19.28
C GLU A 185 -19.20 5.33 17.98
N LEU A 186 -19.62 4.06 18.06
CA LEU A 186 -20.04 3.28 16.91
C LEU A 186 -21.24 3.92 16.19
N SER A 187 -22.25 4.39 16.94
CA SER A 187 -23.41 5.09 16.37
C SER A 187 -23.02 6.41 15.70
N GLY A 188 -22.03 7.11 16.24
CA GLY A 188 -21.44 8.30 15.63
C GLY A 188 -20.74 8.00 14.31
N MET A 189 -20.06 6.86 14.19
CA MET A 189 -19.36 6.43 12.97
C MET A 189 -20.29 5.97 11.84
N VAL A 190 -21.53 5.55 12.14
CA VAL A 190 -22.54 5.19 11.12
C VAL A 190 -22.92 6.39 10.26
N ARG A 191 -22.74 7.62 10.78
CA ARG A 191 -22.83 8.82 9.96
C ARG A 191 -21.57 8.91 9.10
N LEU A 192 -21.67 8.39 7.88
CA LEU A 192 -20.81 8.79 6.77
C LEU A 192 -21.07 10.27 6.46
N GLU A 193 -20.54 11.16 7.30
CA GLU A 193 -20.30 12.53 6.90
C GLU A 193 -19.12 12.47 5.94
N ILE A 194 -19.41 12.38 4.64
CA ILE A 194 -18.42 12.67 3.60
C ILE A 194 -18.07 14.14 3.80
N ASP A 195 -17.02 14.41 4.55
CA ASP A 195 -16.46 15.76 4.63
C ASP A 195 -16.07 16.15 3.20
N PRO A 196 -16.67 17.20 2.61
CA PRO A 196 -16.31 17.64 1.27
C PRO A 196 -14.80 17.94 1.15
N ARG A 197 -14.14 18.28 2.26
CA ARG A 197 -12.69 18.48 2.35
C ARG A 197 -11.87 17.19 2.25
N ASN A 198 -12.45 16.04 2.58
CA ASN A 198 -11.86 14.71 2.39
C ASN A 198 -12.18 14.11 1.01
N ASN A 199 -12.80 14.88 0.11
CA ASN A 199 -12.81 14.53 -1.29
C ASN A 199 -11.36 14.66 -1.81
N PRO A 200 -10.73 13.62 -2.36
CA PRO A 200 -9.36 13.73 -2.91
C PRO A 200 -9.26 14.77 -4.03
N ALA A 201 -10.38 15.19 -4.62
CA ALA A 201 -10.44 16.32 -5.55
C ALA A 201 -10.40 17.71 -4.89
N GLN A 202 -10.53 17.81 -3.55
CA GLN A 202 -10.56 19.07 -2.78
C GLN A 202 -9.49 19.20 -1.70
N SER A 203 -8.68 18.17 -1.45
CA SER A 203 -7.43 18.30 -0.67
C SER A 203 -6.34 19.11 -1.40
N ALA A 204 -6.64 19.64 -2.59
CA ALA A 204 -5.78 20.49 -3.39
C ALA A 204 -5.90 21.99 -3.03
N ASP A 205 -5.64 22.32 -1.76
CA ASP A 205 -5.14 23.67 -1.40
C ASP A 205 -3.62 23.62 -1.13
N ASP A 206 -2.96 22.55 -1.59
CA ASP A 206 -1.53 22.55 -1.89
C ASP A 206 -1.33 23.37 -3.16
N ASP A 207 -0.46 24.36 -3.07
CA ASP A 207 0.04 25.21 -4.15
C ASP A 207 0.07 24.45 -5.50
N LEU A 208 -0.89 24.74 -6.38
CA LEU A 208 -1.06 24.11 -7.71
C LEU A 208 0.08 24.44 -8.69
N THR A 209 1.23 24.88 -8.18
CA THR A 209 2.45 24.98 -8.97
C THR A 209 3.08 23.60 -9.05
N GLU A 210 3.08 23.04 -10.26
CA GLU A 210 3.89 21.86 -10.58
C GLU A 210 5.30 22.06 -10.02
N PRO A 211 5.80 21.13 -9.18
CA PRO A 211 7.12 21.27 -8.59
C PRO A 211 8.15 21.38 -9.70
N GLU A 212 9.07 22.35 -9.58
CA GLU A 212 10.11 22.60 -10.58
C GLU A 212 10.97 21.34 -10.86
N LEU A 213 11.11 20.49 -9.84
CA LEU A 213 11.89 19.27 -9.90
C LEU A 213 11.00 18.04 -9.71
N THR A 214 11.17 17.07 -10.60
CA THR A 214 10.67 15.72 -10.37
C THR A 214 11.60 14.95 -9.44
N ARG A 215 11.09 13.88 -8.81
CA ARG A 215 11.93 12.92 -8.06
C ARG A 215 13.11 12.40 -8.91
N ARG A 216 12.86 12.16 -10.18
CA ARG A 216 13.87 11.70 -11.15
C ARG A 216 14.97 12.74 -11.39
N ASP A 217 14.64 14.03 -11.41
CA ASP A 217 15.64 15.09 -11.53
C ASP A 217 16.58 15.12 -10.33
N ILE A 218 16.04 14.89 -9.13
CA ILE A 218 16.80 14.80 -7.88
C ILE A 218 17.71 13.56 -7.91
N GLU A 219 17.15 12.38 -8.17
CA GLU A 219 17.92 11.13 -8.21
C GLU A 219 19.04 11.18 -9.27
N THR A 220 18.74 11.67 -10.48
CA THR A 220 19.75 11.83 -11.54
C THR A 220 20.89 12.75 -11.10
N PHE A 221 20.58 13.83 -10.39
CA PHE A 221 21.60 14.72 -9.84
C PHE A 221 22.46 14.02 -8.79
N LEU A 222 21.84 13.28 -7.86
CA LEU A 222 22.56 12.54 -6.80
C LEU A 222 23.48 11.47 -7.39
N GLU A 223 23.03 10.72 -8.39
CA GLU A 223 23.86 9.74 -9.11
C GLU A 223 25.08 10.41 -9.76
N GLN A 224 24.90 11.58 -10.38
CA GLN A 224 26.00 12.34 -10.97
C GLN A 224 27.01 12.86 -9.94
N GLN A 225 26.60 13.01 -8.67
CA GLN A 225 27.51 13.31 -7.56
C GLN A 225 28.19 12.05 -6.97
N GLY A 226 27.89 10.86 -7.49
CA GLY A 226 28.49 9.61 -7.04
C GLY A 226 27.75 8.95 -5.86
N VAL A 227 26.53 9.41 -5.54
CA VAL A 227 25.67 8.70 -4.59
C VAL A 227 25.24 7.38 -5.23
N ALA A 228 25.41 6.29 -4.49
CA ALA A 228 25.12 4.93 -4.96
C ALA A 228 23.87 4.33 -4.27
N VAL A 229 23.56 4.76 -3.05
CA VAL A 229 22.42 4.26 -2.26
C VAL A 229 21.80 5.38 -1.43
N LEU A 230 20.47 5.46 -1.42
CA LEU A 230 19.73 6.33 -0.53
C LEU A 230 19.21 5.53 0.68
N VAL A 231 19.24 6.14 1.85
CA VAL A 231 18.78 5.56 3.09
C VAL A 231 17.66 6.43 3.64
N GLU A 232 16.50 5.83 3.81
CA GLU A 232 15.28 6.48 4.29
C GLU A 232 14.90 5.93 5.66
N VAL A 233 14.25 6.77 6.47
CA VAL A 233 13.64 6.32 7.73
C VAL A 233 12.25 5.78 7.45
N GLY A 234 11.89 4.64 8.07
CA GLY A 234 10.53 4.11 7.96
C GLY A 234 9.48 5.16 8.30
N SER A 235 8.41 5.21 7.52
CA SER A 235 7.38 6.24 7.61
C SER A 235 6.62 6.23 8.94
N GLU A 236 5.97 7.35 9.26
CA GLU A 236 5.17 7.47 10.48
C GLU A 236 4.00 6.49 10.51
N ASN A 237 3.76 5.92 11.68
CA ASN A 237 2.59 5.08 11.90
C ASN A 237 1.36 5.98 12.14
N VAL A 238 0.24 5.69 11.47
CA VAL A 238 -1.08 6.26 11.81
C VAL A 238 -1.58 5.74 13.17
N GLY A 239 -0.94 4.68 13.69
CA GLY A 239 -1.13 4.12 15.01
C GLY A 239 -0.08 4.60 16.02
N PRO A 240 -0.36 4.46 17.32
CA PRO A 240 0.36 5.18 18.35
C PRO A 240 1.67 4.47 18.74
N MET A 241 2.46 3.92 17.82
CA MET A 241 3.69 3.21 18.18
C MET A 241 4.73 3.08 17.08
N ASP A 242 5.95 3.45 17.43
CA ASP A 242 7.21 3.07 16.79
C ASP A 242 7.95 2.15 17.79
N LYS A 243 7.83 0.82 17.63
CA LYS A 243 8.49 -0.19 18.50
C LYS A 243 9.55 -0.97 17.71
N GLY A 244 10.44 -0.27 17.01
CA GLY A 244 11.35 -0.90 16.05
C GLY A 244 10.63 -1.51 14.84
N ILE A 245 9.37 -1.10 14.58
CA ILE A 245 8.65 -1.42 13.35
C ILE A 245 9.22 -0.52 12.26
N VAL A 246 9.53 -1.11 11.10
CA VAL A 246 9.92 -0.36 9.92
C VAL A 246 8.77 -0.40 8.94
N HIS A 247 8.13 0.73 8.71
CA HIS A 247 7.19 0.87 7.62
C HIS A 247 7.96 1.09 6.33
N VAL A 248 7.82 0.12 5.44
CA VAL A 248 8.49 0.09 4.15
C VAL A 248 7.40 0.20 3.11
N SER A 249 7.47 1.26 2.32
CA SER A 249 6.59 1.49 1.18
C SER A 249 7.45 1.95 0.01
N GLY A 250 7.11 1.46 -1.18
CA GLY A 250 7.76 1.85 -2.42
C GLY A 250 6.80 2.60 -3.31
N ASP A 251 7.35 3.16 -4.39
CA ASP A 251 6.55 3.69 -5.48
C ASP A 251 6.40 2.60 -6.54
N GLY A 252 5.20 2.50 -7.08
CA GLY A 252 4.87 1.65 -8.23
C GLY A 252 3.75 2.31 -9.05
N PRO A 253 3.51 1.90 -10.30
CA PRO A 253 4.19 0.84 -11.06
C PRO A 253 5.63 1.18 -11.50
N LEU A 254 6.33 0.25 -12.15
CA LEU A 254 7.68 0.43 -12.73
C LEU A 254 7.64 0.40 -14.27
N PRO A 255 7.23 1.48 -14.96
CA PRO A 255 7.11 1.49 -16.42
C PRO A 255 8.38 1.05 -17.14
N LEU A 256 8.23 0.29 -18.23
CA LEU A 256 9.36 -0.25 -18.99
C LEU A 256 10.16 0.81 -19.75
N ASP A 257 9.55 1.95 -20.04
CA ASP A 257 10.13 3.09 -20.76
C ASP A 257 10.77 4.14 -19.83
N GLU A 258 10.70 3.91 -18.51
CA GLU A 258 11.33 4.74 -17.50
C GLU A 258 12.53 4.03 -16.84
N PRO A 259 13.59 4.76 -16.45
CA PRO A 259 14.65 4.21 -15.62
C PRO A 259 14.10 3.81 -14.26
N VAL A 260 14.50 2.62 -13.82
CA VAL A 260 14.18 2.16 -12.47
C VAL A 260 14.86 3.07 -11.44
N PRO A 261 14.14 3.53 -10.40
CA PRO A 261 14.69 4.36 -9.33
C PRO A 261 15.99 3.82 -8.71
N MET A 262 16.82 4.74 -8.18
CA MET A 262 18.05 4.43 -7.45
C MET A 262 17.85 3.37 -6.37
N PRO A 263 18.90 2.60 -6.00
CA PRO A 263 18.81 1.71 -4.84
C PRO A 263 18.47 2.50 -3.59
N ARG A 264 17.44 2.06 -2.86
CA ARG A 264 17.06 2.65 -1.58
C ARG A 264 16.86 1.57 -0.52
N VAL A 265 17.22 1.89 0.71
CA VAL A 265 16.90 1.07 1.88
C VAL A 265 16.12 1.89 2.89
N VAL A 266 15.06 1.31 3.41
CA VAL A 266 14.26 1.89 4.49
C VAL A 266 14.67 1.23 5.79
N ILE A 267 15.07 2.02 6.79
CA ILE A 267 15.63 1.51 8.05
C ILE A 267 14.84 1.97 9.27
N ALA A 268 15.02 1.25 10.38
CA ALA A 268 14.41 1.61 11.66
C ALA A 268 14.84 2.99 12.13
N ALA A 269 13.89 3.74 12.68
CA ALA A 269 14.08 5.13 13.11
C ALA A 269 15.17 5.27 14.16
N GLU A 270 15.32 4.29 15.08
CA GLU A 270 16.36 4.33 16.10
C GLU A 270 17.77 4.26 15.51
N HIS A 271 17.97 3.45 14.45
CA HIS A 271 19.24 3.37 13.73
C HIS A 271 19.49 4.62 12.89
N TYR A 272 18.47 5.09 12.17
CA TYR A 272 18.53 6.31 11.38
C TYR A 272 18.91 7.52 12.24
N ASN A 273 18.17 7.75 13.31
CA ASN A 273 18.37 8.89 14.19
C ASN A 273 19.71 8.81 14.93
N ARG A 274 20.21 7.61 15.24
CA ARG A 274 21.57 7.44 15.80
C ARG A 274 22.61 7.97 14.82
N MET A 275 22.52 7.63 13.54
CA MET A 275 23.45 8.15 12.53
C MET A 275 23.32 9.66 12.35
N MET A 276 22.08 10.19 12.31
CA MET A 276 21.85 11.63 12.27
C MET A 276 22.55 12.35 13.43
N ARG A 277 22.38 11.88 14.68
CA ARG A 277 23.05 12.48 15.85
C ARG A 277 24.57 12.35 15.81
N LEU A 278 25.13 11.26 15.29
CA LEU A 278 26.58 11.11 15.11
C LEU A 278 27.11 12.15 14.12
N LEU A 279 26.47 12.28 12.97
CA LEU A 279 26.83 13.25 11.93
C LEU A 279 26.68 14.70 12.42
N THR A 280 25.60 15.02 13.15
CA THR A 280 25.40 16.35 13.76
C THR A 280 26.50 16.71 14.77
N ASN A 281 27.06 15.72 15.47
CA ASN A 281 28.17 15.91 16.39
C ASN A 281 29.54 15.67 15.73
N GLU A 282 29.63 15.82 14.41
CA GLU A 282 30.87 15.72 13.63
C GLU A 282 31.61 14.39 13.80
N THR A 283 30.89 13.33 14.18
CA THR A 283 31.44 11.97 14.29
C THR A 283 31.22 11.23 12.97
N PRO A 284 32.29 10.81 12.26
CA PRO A 284 32.16 10.09 11.01
C PRO A 284 31.36 8.80 11.17
N VAL A 285 30.47 8.53 10.22
CA VAL A 285 29.70 7.29 10.11
C VAL A 285 30.08 6.61 8.80
N GLU A 286 30.32 5.31 8.86
CA GLU A 286 30.50 4.47 7.68
C GLU A 286 29.46 3.36 7.68
N MET A 287 28.98 3.01 6.49
CA MET A 287 28.05 1.91 6.26
C MET A 287 28.54 0.97 5.19
N GLU A 288 28.03 -0.25 5.22
CA GLU A 288 28.09 -1.25 4.16
C GLU A 288 26.66 -1.69 3.82
N ILE A 289 26.27 -1.57 2.54
CA ILE A 289 24.93 -1.87 2.05
C ILE A 289 25.01 -2.69 0.76
N GLU A 290 24.22 -3.77 0.68
CA GLU A 290 24.02 -4.52 -0.55
C GLU A 290 22.53 -4.84 -0.71
N VAL A 291 21.98 -4.50 -1.88
CA VAL A 291 20.60 -4.82 -2.28
C VAL A 291 20.65 -5.58 -3.59
N ARG A 292 20.03 -6.76 -3.63
CA ARG A 292 19.84 -7.54 -4.86
C ARG A 292 18.34 -7.70 -5.11
N ASN A 293 17.84 -6.94 -6.06
CA ASN A 293 16.48 -7.00 -6.58
C ASN A 293 16.49 -7.64 -7.96
N GLU A 294 15.48 -8.48 -8.20
CA GLU A 294 15.17 -9.03 -9.50
C GLU A 294 14.13 -8.13 -10.20
N LEU A 295 14.37 -7.87 -11.48
CA LEU A 295 13.51 -7.07 -12.35
C LEU A 295 13.23 -7.90 -13.60
N SER A 296 11.97 -8.22 -13.86
CA SER A 296 11.56 -8.95 -15.06
C SER A 296 10.58 -8.12 -15.89
N ALA A 297 10.73 -8.13 -17.21
CA ALA A 297 9.83 -7.48 -18.15
C ALA A 297 9.01 -8.51 -18.97
N GLU A 298 8.98 -9.76 -18.52
CA GLU A 298 8.31 -10.86 -19.26
C GLU A 298 6.79 -10.70 -19.28
N ASP A 299 6.21 -10.31 -18.14
CA ASP A 299 4.79 -9.99 -18.00
C ASP A 299 4.66 -8.62 -17.34
N PRO A 300 4.35 -7.56 -18.11
CA PRO A 300 4.24 -6.22 -17.58
C PRO A 300 2.84 -5.90 -17.06
N VAL A 301 1.97 -6.90 -16.90
CA VAL A 301 0.56 -6.72 -16.55
C VAL A 301 0.27 -7.36 -15.20
N ASP A 302 -0.49 -6.65 -14.38
CA ASP A 302 -1.03 -7.20 -13.13
C ASP A 302 -2.48 -7.71 -13.31
N TYR A 303 -2.92 -8.62 -12.45
CA TYR A 303 -4.17 -9.38 -12.63
C TYR A 303 -5.07 -9.32 -11.40
N ASN A 304 -6.37 -9.12 -11.63
CA ASN A 304 -7.40 -9.47 -10.66
C ASN A 304 -7.72 -10.97 -10.73
N VAL A 305 -8.07 -11.55 -9.59
CA VAL A 305 -8.69 -12.88 -9.52
C VAL A 305 -10.20 -12.68 -9.39
N ILE A 306 -10.95 -13.07 -10.41
CA ILE A 306 -12.41 -12.99 -10.41
C ILE A 306 -12.96 -14.41 -10.38
N ALA A 307 -13.95 -14.64 -9.51
CA ALA A 307 -14.67 -15.90 -9.42
C ALA A 307 -16.17 -15.63 -9.25
N GLU A 308 -16.99 -16.26 -10.08
CA GLU A 308 -18.43 -16.05 -10.14
C GLU A 308 -19.20 -17.30 -9.68
N LEU A 309 -20.21 -17.07 -8.83
CA LEU A 309 -21.27 -18.02 -8.53
C LEU A 309 -22.54 -17.50 -9.23
N PRO A 310 -23.01 -18.14 -10.32
CA PRO A 310 -24.11 -17.60 -11.09
C PRO A 310 -25.42 -17.55 -10.29
N GLY A 311 -26.10 -16.41 -10.38
CA GLY A 311 -27.46 -16.25 -9.88
C GLY A 311 -28.52 -16.96 -10.73
N ALA A 312 -29.73 -17.01 -10.21
CA ALA A 312 -30.90 -17.57 -10.89
C ALA A 312 -31.77 -16.47 -11.53
N ASP A 313 -32.87 -16.08 -10.88
CA ASP A 313 -33.89 -15.21 -11.45
C ASP A 313 -33.50 -13.72 -11.46
N LEU A 314 -32.42 -13.35 -10.75
CA LEU A 314 -31.82 -12.01 -10.73
C LEU A 314 -30.35 -12.03 -11.15
N ALA A 315 -29.91 -12.97 -12.00
CA ALA A 315 -28.51 -13.13 -12.45
C ALA A 315 -27.86 -11.91 -13.14
N HIS A 316 -28.60 -10.82 -13.32
CA HIS A 316 -28.11 -9.54 -13.85
C HIS A 316 -27.77 -8.53 -12.73
N GLU A 317 -28.14 -8.83 -11.49
CA GLU A 317 -27.77 -8.08 -10.29
C GLU A 317 -26.54 -8.75 -9.67
N VAL A 318 -25.56 -7.97 -9.21
CA VAL A 318 -24.29 -8.50 -8.69
C VAL A 318 -24.16 -8.22 -7.20
N VAL A 319 -23.75 -9.23 -6.44
CA VAL A 319 -23.25 -9.07 -5.08
C VAL A 319 -21.74 -9.29 -5.11
N MET A 320 -20.97 -8.23 -4.84
CA MET A 320 -19.51 -8.29 -4.85
C MET A 320 -18.96 -8.37 -3.43
N ILE A 321 -18.12 -9.38 -3.19
CA ILE A 321 -17.25 -9.49 -2.02
C ILE A 321 -15.81 -9.59 -2.50
N GLY A 322 -14.88 -8.94 -1.81
CA GLY A 322 -13.50 -8.88 -2.28
C GLY A 322 -12.50 -8.45 -1.22
N GLY A 323 -11.24 -8.62 -1.56
CA GLY A 323 -10.08 -8.15 -0.81
C GLY A 323 -8.89 -8.05 -1.77
N HIS A 324 -8.02 -7.06 -1.60
CA HIS A 324 -6.83 -6.94 -2.43
C HIS A 324 -5.82 -8.03 -2.09
N LEU A 325 -5.32 -8.70 -3.14
CA LEU A 325 -4.49 -9.89 -2.99
C LEU A 325 -3.01 -9.53 -2.83
N ASP A 326 -2.58 -8.32 -3.11
CA ASP A 326 -1.19 -7.90 -2.97
C ASP A 326 -0.79 -7.65 -1.50
N ALA A 327 0.51 -7.55 -1.27
CA ALA A 327 1.07 -7.10 0.00
C ALA A 327 2.47 -6.51 -0.15
N GLU A 328 2.82 -5.58 0.73
CA GLU A 328 4.17 -5.01 0.81
C GLU A 328 5.24 -6.08 1.08
N PRO A 329 6.41 -6.00 0.43
CA PRO A 329 7.41 -7.07 0.42
C PRO A 329 8.23 -7.17 1.72
N ALA A 330 8.10 -6.20 2.64
CA ALA A 330 8.78 -6.24 3.94
C ALA A 330 8.04 -7.09 4.99
N GLY A 331 6.81 -7.50 4.71
CA GLY A 331 6.00 -8.37 5.57
C GLY A 331 5.44 -9.57 4.80
N THR A 332 4.45 -10.25 5.39
CA THR A 332 3.72 -11.35 4.75
C THR A 332 2.27 -11.00 4.44
N GLY A 333 1.88 -9.73 4.66
CA GLY A 333 0.55 -9.22 4.38
C GLY A 333 -0.57 -9.96 5.10
N ALA A 334 -0.34 -10.45 6.32
CA ALA A 334 -1.32 -11.26 7.05
C ALA A 334 -2.61 -10.49 7.35
N THR A 335 -2.48 -9.29 7.93
CA THR A 335 -3.62 -8.39 8.17
C THR A 335 -3.96 -7.52 6.98
N ASP A 336 -3.02 -7.38 6.05
CA ASP A 336 -3.09 -6.48 4.90
C ASP A 336 -2.62 -7.21 3.62
N ASN A 337 -3.48 -7.94 2.93
CA ASN A 337 -4.85 -8.29 3.31
C ASN A 337 -5.17 -9.78 3.10
N ALA A 338 -4.23 -10.66 3.45
CA ALA A 338 -4.45 -12.11 3.40
C ALA A 338 -5.64 -12.54 4.26
N ALA A 339 -5.89 -11.87 5.40
CA ALA A 339 -7.06 -12.12 6.23
C ALA A 339 -8.38 -11.89 5.47
N GLY A 340 -8.51 -10.76 4.76
CA GLY A 340 -9.68 -10.48 3.94
C GLY A 340 -9.83 -11.46 2.78
N CYS A 341 -8.75 -11.75 2.06
CA CYS A 341 -8.76 -12.72 0.97
C CYS A 341 -9.15 -14.12 1.45
N ALA A 342 -8.58 -14.60 2.56
CA ALA A 342 -8.90 -15.91 3.13
C ALA A 342 -10.38 -16.00 3.55
N ILE A 343 -10.94 -14.91 4.08
CA ILE A 343 -12.38 -14.83 4.41
C ILE A 343 -13.24 -14.91 3.14
N VAL A 344 -12.86 -14.22 2.06
CA VAL A 344 -13.60 -14.27 0.77
C VAL A 344 -13.54 -15.67 0.17
N ILE A 345 -12.36 -16.29 0.12
CA ILE A 345 -12.18 -17.66 -0.38
C ILE A 345 -13.04 -18.63 0.44
N GLU A 346 -13.02 -18.52 1.76
CA GLU A 346 -13.84 -19.34 2.64
C GLU A 346 -15.34 -19.08 2.45
N ALA A 347 -15.77 -17.82 2.32
CA ALA A 347 -17.18 -17.50 2.09
C ALA A 347 -17.71 -18.19 0.82
N MET A 348 -16.95 -18.16 -0.27
CA MET A 348 -17.31 -18.84 -1.51
C MET A 348 -17.34 -20.37 -1.36
N ARG A 349 -16.38 -20.95 -0.63
CA ARG A 349 -16.40 -22.38 -0.29
C ARG A 349 -17.64 -22.76 0.51
N LEU A 350 -18.03 -21.94 1.49
CA LEU A 350 -19.21 -22.18 2.33
C LEU A 350 -20.50 -22.15 1.50
N LEU A 351 -20.64 -21.20 0.58
CA LEU A 351 -21.80 -21.11 -0.33
C LEU A 351 -21.93 -22.37 -1.20
N GLN A 352 -20.81 -22.83 -1.76
CA GLN A 352 -20.76 -24.07 -2.55
C GLN A 352 -21.08 -25.30 -1.69
N ALA A 353 -20.48 -25.43 -0.50
CA ALA A 353 -20.71 -26.57 0.39
C ALA A 353 -22.16 -26.65 0.91
N ALA A 354 -22.82 -25.50 1.08
CA ALA A 354 -24.22 -25.42 1.47
C ALA A 354 -25.20 -25.66 0.30
N GLY A 355 -24.70 -25.79 -0.94
CA GLY A 355 -25.52 -26.01 -2.14
C GLY A 355 -26.48 -24.86 -2.42
N VAL A 356 -26.05 -23.62 -2.14
CA VAL A 356 -26.90 -22.44 -2.32
C VAL A 356 -27.03 -22.11 -3.80
N GLU A 357 -28.26 -21.92 -4.26
CA GLU A 357 -28.56 -21.33 -5.57
C GLU A 357 -28.99 -19.87 -5.35
N PRO A 358 -28.05 -18.91 -5.40
CA PRO A 358 -28.39 -17.52 -5.13
C PRO A 358 -29.28 -16.96 -6.24
N ARG A 359 -30.12 -15.98 -5.89
CA ARG A 359 -30.93 -15.28 -6.90
C ARG A 359 -30.08 -14.36 -7.78
N ARG A 360 -29.08 -13.72 -7.17
CA ARG A 360 -28.15 -12.75 -7.75
C ARG A 360 -26.80 -13.41 -7.97
#